data_AF-X1QD02-F1
#
_entry.id   AF-X1QD02-F1
#
_cell.length_a   1.000
_cell.length_b   1.000
_cell.length_c   1.000
_cell.angle_alpha   90.00
_cell.angle_beta   90.00
_cell.angle_gamma   90.00
#
_symmetry.space_group_name_H-M   'P 1'
#
loop_
_entity.id
_entity.type
_entity.pdbx_description
1 polymer ?
#
loop_
_entity_poly.entity_id
_entity_poly.type
_entity_poly.pdbx_seq_one_letter_code
_entity_poly.pdbx_strand_id
1 'polypeptide(L)' 'QRRADVSRARELLGFEAQIGIREGLKELVADMVKHPDRY' A
#
# COMPACT_ATOMS: atom_id res chain seq x y z
N GLN A 1 13.34 14.59 5.91
CA GLN A 1 12.06 13.83 6.02
C GLN A 1 12.40 12.44 6.55
N ARG A 2 11.71 11.93 7.59
CA ARG A 2 11.88 10.55 8.04
C ARG A 2 11.08 9.63 7.11
N ARG A 3 11.75 8.71 6.42
CA ARG A 3 11.12 7.61 5.67
C ARG A 3 11.46 6.30 6.36
N ALA A 4 10.53 5.35 6.31
CA ALA A 4 10.83 3.99 6.76
C ALA A 4 11.93 3.41 5.85
N ASP A 5 12.95 2.82 6.46
CA ASP A 5 13.95 2.05 5.72
C ASP A 5 13.41 0.63 5.50
N VAL A 6 13.28 0.26 4.22
CA VAL A 6 12.77 -1.05 3.78
C VAL A 6 13.87 -1.94 3.20
N SER A 7 15.14 -1.51 3.26
CA SER A 7 16.31 -2.24 2.75
C SER A 7 16.36 -3.69 3.26
N ARG A 8 16.22 -3.87 4.59
CA ARG A 8 16.26 -5.19 5.22
C ARG A 8 15.13 -6.13 4.79
N ALA A 9 13.94 -5.59 4.53
CA ALA A 9 12.82 -6.38 4.02
C ALA A 9 13.06 -6.80 2.57
N ARG A 10 13.66 -5.92 1.75
CA ARG A 10 14.05 -6.24 0.39
C ARG A 10 15.08 -7.38 0.35
N GLU A 11 16.12 -7.31 1.18
CA GLU A 11 17.19 -8.32 1.21
C GLU A 11 16.71 -9.70 1.68
N LEU A 12 15.90 -9.74 2.74
CA LEU A 12 15.48 -11.01 3.35
C LEU A 12 14.27 -11.64 2.67
N LEU A 13 13.35 -10.81 2.16
CA LEU A 13 12.04 -11.26 1.70
C LEU A 13 11.78 -10.95 0.22
N GLY A 14 12.73 -10.29 -0.46
CA GLY A 14 12.50 -9.77 -1.82
C GLY A 14 11.39 -8.71 -1.86
N PHE A 15 11.10 -8.06 -0.73
CA PHE A 15 9.99 -7.11 -0.64
C PHE A 15 10.24 -5.87 -1.50
N GLU A 16 9.23 -5.50 -2.28
CA GLU A 16 9.17 -4.25 -3.01
C GLU A 16 7.73 -3.71 -3.02
N ALA A 17 7.59 -2.40 -2.78
CA ALA A 17 6.29 -1.75 -2.88
C ALA A 17 5.86 -1.67 -4.35
N GLN A 18 4.77 -2.37 -4.68
CA GLN A 18 4.28 -2.46 -6.05
C GLN A 18 3.49 -1.23 -6.49
N ILE A 19 2.82 -0.55 -5.55
CA ILE A 19 2.01 0.64 -5.82
C ILE A 19 2.38 1.78 -4.87
N GLY A 20 2.23 3.01 -5.37
CA GLY A 20 2.41 4.20 -4.55
C GLY A 20 1.20 4.48 -3.65
N ILE A 21 1.39 5.25 -2.57
CA ILE A 21 0.33 5.61 -1.62
C ILE A 21 -0.89 6.24 -2.32
N ARG A 22 -0.67 7.15 -3.29
CA ARG A 22 -1.77 7.81 -4.00
C ARG A 22 -2.61 6.85 -4.85
N GLU A 23 -1.99 5.82 -5.39
CA GLU A 23 -2.66 4.80 -6.19
C GLU A 23 -3.43 3.84 -5.28
N GLY A 24 -2.79 3.34 -4.22
CA GLY A 24 -3.45 2.49 -3.22
C GLY A 24 -4.66 3.15 -2.56
N LEU A 25 -4.61 4.47 -2.31
CA LEU A 25 -5.78 5.21 -1.79
C LEU A 25 -6.94 5.28 -2.80
N LYS A 26 -6.66 5.37 -4.10
CA LYS A 26 -7.72 5.37 -5.12
C LYS A 26 -8.41 4.01 -5.18
N GLU A 27 -7.64 2.93 -5.12
CA GLU A 27 -8.18 1.56 -5.09
C GLU A 27 -9.02 1.33 -3.84
N LEU A 28 -8.54 1.76 -2.67
CA LEU A 28 -9.28 1.67 -1.42
C LEU A 28 -10.63 2.41 -1.49
N VAL A 29 -10.63 3.66 -1.98
CA VAL A 29 -11.88 4.43 -2.12
C VAL A 29 -12.84 3.76 -3.10
N ALA A 30 -12.33 3.21 -4.21
CA ALA A 30 -13.16 2.47 -5.16
C ALA A 30 -13.78 1.22 -4.52
N ASP A 31 -13.03 0.50 -3.69
CA ASP A 31 -13.52 -0.67 -2.95
C ASP A 31 -14.61 -0.28 -1.92
N MET A 32 -14.38 0.79 -1.15
CA MET A 32 -15.35 1.30 -0.17
C MET A 32 -16.67 1.72 -0.81
N VAL A 33 -16.62 2.38 -1.98
CA VAL A 33 -17.83 2.76 -2.72
C VAL A 33 -18.57 1.54 -3.26
N LYS A 34 -17.84 0.51 -3.69
CA LYS A 34 -18.42 -0.73 -4.24
C LYS A 34 -19.00 -1.64 -3.15
N HIS A 35 -18.46 -1.58 -1.94
CA HIS A 35 -18.79 -2.45 -0.82
C HIS A 35 -18.98 -1.67 0.49
N PRO A 36 -20.00 -0.79 0.56
CA PRO A 36 -20.22 0.08 1.72
C PRO A 36 -20.55 -0.67 3.01
N ASP A 37 -20.98 -1.93 2.91
CA ASP A 37 -21.35 -2.84 4.01
C ASP A 37 -20.14 -3.52 4.68
N ARG A 38 -18.94 -3.43 4.08
CA ARG A 38 -17.70 -4.00 4.65
C ARG A 38 -16.95 -3.07 5.60
N TYR A 39 -17.36 -1.80 5.67
CA TYR A 39 -16.68 -0.72 6.38
C TYR A 39 -17.67 0.06 7.24
#